data_AF-A0A3T1CCK0-F1
#
_entry.id   AF-A0A3T1CCK0-F1
#
_cell.length_a   1.000
_cell.length_b   1.000
_cell.length_c   1.000
_cell.angle_alpha   90.00
_cell.angle_beta   90.00
_cell.angle_gamma   90.00
#
_symmetry.space_group_name_H-M   'P 1'
#
loop_
_entity.id
_entity.type
_entity.pdbx_description
1 polymer ?
#
loop_
_entity_poly.entity_id
_entity_poly.type
_entity_poly.pdbx_seq_one_letter_code
_entity_poly.pdbx_strand_id
1 'polypeptide(L)' 'MPGRFEGLTDTQGKILQPLLPQNPPKNLKGKPHIPWRKICNSLFWILITGSR' A
#
# COMPACT_ATOMS: atom_id res chain seq x y z
N MET A 1 -13.50 13.44 -11.89
CA MET A 1 -14.47 13.16 -10.80
C MET A 1 -13.76 13.36 -9.48
N PRO A 2 -14.21 14.27 -8.60
CA PRO A 2 -13.65 14.40 -7.26
C PRO A 2 -13.79 13.05 -6.55
N GLY A 3 -12.68 12.48 -6.05
CA GLY A 3 -12.68 11.21 -5.30
C GLY A 3 -12.05 9.99 -5.99
N ARG A 4 -11.40 10.13 -7.15
CA ARG A 4 -10.69 8.99 -7.79
C ARG A 4 -9.23 8.94 -7.30
N PHE A 5 -8.89 7.90 -6.54
CA PHE A 5 -7.49 7.63 -6.16
C PHE A 5 -6.76 6.91 -7.30
N GLU A 6 -5.79 7.58 -7.93
CA GLU A 6 -4.99 7.02 -9.04
C GLU A 6 -3.80 6.16 -8.58
N GLY A 7 -3.59 6.06 -7.28
CA GLY A 7 -2.45 5.38 -6.71
C GLY A 7 -1.45 6.34 -6.05
N LEU A 8 -0.57 5.74 -5.26
CA LEU A 8 0.45 6.42 -4.51
C LEU A 8 1.60 6.82 -5.44
N THR A 9 1.93 8.11 -5.45
CA THR A 9 3.05 8.65 -6.22
C THR A 9 4.39 8.17 -5.65
N ASP A 10 5.45 8.18 -6.47
CA ASP A 10 6.80 7.79 -6.04
C ASP A 10 7.30 8.58 -4.82
N THR A 11 6.95 9.86 -4.74
CA THR A 11 7.28 10.73 -3.60
C THR A 11 6.57 10.26 -2.34
N GLN A 12 5.26 10.03 -2.41
CA GLN A 12 4.49 9.50 -1.28
C GLN A 12 5.00 8.11 -0.87
N GLY A 13 5.42 7.29 -1.83
CA GLY A 13 5.95 5.94 -1.58
C GLY A 13 7.27 5.97 -0.84
N LYS A 14 8.13 6.96 -1.12
CA LYS A 14 9.37 7.19 -0.37
C LYS A 14 9.12 7.69 1.05
N ILE A 15 8.06 8.48 1.26
CA ILE A 15 7.68 8.95 2.61
C ILE A 15 7.11 7.80 3.46
N LEU A 16 6.35 6.89 2.84
CA LEU A 16 5.77 5.73 3.53
C LEU A 16 6.77 4.60 3.79
N GLN A 17 7.78 4.42 2.92
CA GLN A 17 8.81 3.40 3.08
C GLN A 17 9.42 3.29 4.49
N PRO A 18 9.87 4.37 5.15
CA PRO A 18 10.43 4.28 6.50
C PRO A 18 9.38 3.95 7.58
N LEU A 19 8.10 4.18 7.33
CA LEU A 19 7.01 3.89 8.28
C LEU A 19 6.53 2.43 8.19
N LEU A 20 6.89 1.74 7.11
CA LEU A 20 6.48 0.36 6.87
C LEU A 20 7.46 -0.62 7.52
N PRO A 21 7.01 -1.84 7.88
CA PRO A 21 7.90 -2.86 8.39
C PRO A 21 8.95 -3.22 7.32
N GLN A 22 10.21 -2.86 7.57
CA GLN A 22 11.34 -3.21 6.70
C GLN A 22 11.61 -4.72 6.70
N ASN A 23 11.33 -5.36 7.85
CA ASN A 23 11.33 -6.81 8.00
C ASN A 23 9.88 -7.29 7.95
N PRO A 24 9.39 -7.81 6.81
CA PRO A 24 8.08 -8.41 6.79
C PRO A 24 8.06 -9.59 7.78
N PRO A 25 7.03 -9.70 8.64
CA PRO A 25 6.89 -10.86 9.51
C PRO A 25 6.96 -12.12 8.66
N LYS A 26 7.73 -13.13 9.10
CA LYS A 26 7.97 -14.40 8.40
C LYS A 26 6.71 -14.80 7.63
N ASN A 27 6.78 -14.72 6.29
CA ASN A 27 5.63 -15.06 5.45
C ASN A 27 5.11 -16.44 5.88
N LEU A 28 3.82 -16.52 6.17
CA LEU A 28 3.13 -17.79 6.36
C LEU A 28 3.32 -18.60 5.06
N LYS A 29 4.24 -19.57 5.11
CA LYS A 29 4.39 -20.72 4.20
C LYS A 29 4.35 -20.37 2.70
N GLY A 30 5.51 -20.01 2.13
CA GLY A 30 5.77 -20.12 0.69
C GLY A 30 5.17 -19.03 -0.22
N LYS A 31 4.56 -17.97 0.32
CA LYS A 31 4.06 -16.85 -0.50
C LYS A 31 5.16 -15.80 -0.72
N PRO A 32 5.39 -15.35 -1.96
CA PRO A 32 6.30 -14.24 -2.23
C PRO A 32 5.77 -12.98 -1.54
N HIS A 33 6.69 -12.17 -1.00
CA HIS A 33 6.35 -10.91 -0.37
C HIS A 33 5.67 -9.98 -1.40
N ILE A 34 4.46 -9.52 -1.09
CA ILE A 34 3.74 -8.56 -1.95
C ILE A 34 4.37 -7.18 -1.75
N PRO A 35 4.70 -6.44 -2.83
CA PRO A 35 5.25 -5.09 -2.70
C PRO A 35 4.33 -4.19 -1.87
N TRP A 36 4.88 -3.52 -0.86
CA TRP A 36 4.14 -2.62 0.01
C TRP A 36 3.36 -1.53 -0.73
N ARG A 37 3.88 -1.08 -1.88
CA ARG A 37 3.23 -0.10 -2.76
C ARG A 37 1.86 -0.59 -3.25
N LYS A 38 1.72 -1.88 -3.52
CA LYS A 38 0.44 -2.47 -3.94
C LYS A 38 -0.56 -2.51 -2.78
N ILE A 39 -0.09 -2.86 -1.59
CA ILE A 39 -0.90 -2.89 -0.37
C ILE A 39 -1.40 -1.48 -0.03
N CYS A 40 -0.49 -0.50 0.01
CA CYS A 40 -0.84 0.89 0.28
C CYS A 40 -1.83 1.43 -0.75
N ASN A 41 -1.62 1.15 -2.05
CA ASN A 41 -2.55 1.56 -3.09
C ASN A 41 -3.96 1.04 -2.85
N SER A 42 -4.13 -0.25 -2.56
CA SER A 42 -5.45 -0.82 -2.29
C SER A 42 -6.05 -0.25 -1.00
N LEU A 43 -5.26 -0.08 0.05
CA LEU A 43 -5.73 0.47 1.32
C LEU A 43 -6.23 1.91 1.15
N PHE A 44 -5.45 2.77 0.51
CA PHE A 44 -5.83 4.16 0.25
C PHE A 44 -6.98 4.26 -0.73
N TRP A 45 -7.04 3.37 -1.73
CA TRP A 45 -8.20 3.30 -2.62
C TRP A 45 -9.47 3.06 -1.82
N ILE A 46 -9.51 2.03 -0.97
CA ILE A 46 -10.66 1.72 -0.11
C ILE A 46 -11.01 2.90 0.81
N LEU A 47 -10.01 3.50 1.47
CA LEU A 47 -10.21 4.63 2.39
C LEU A 47 -10.76 5.88 1.70
N ILE A 48 -10.32 6.16 0.47
CA ILE A 48 -10.71 7.36 -0.29
C ILE A 48 -12.04 7.14 -1.00
N THR A 49 -12.28 5.97 -1.57
CA THR A 49 -13.54 5.66 -2.27
C THR A 49 -14.67 5.27 -1.30
N GLY A 50 -14.34 4.95 -0.05
CA GLY A 50 -15.31 4.54 0.96
C GLY A 50 -16.01 3.21 0.63
N SER A 51 -15.44 2.41 -0.29
CA SER A 51 -15.98 1.10 -0.62
C SER A 51 -15.88 0.17 0.58
N ARG A 52 -17.03 -0.19 1.17
CA ARG A 52 -17.16 -1.21 2.21
C ARG A 52 -17.43 -2.57 1.59
#